data_AF-A0AAV7JZ95-F1
#
_entry.id   AF-A0AAV7JZ95-F1
#
_cell.length_a   1.000
_cell.length_b   1.000
_cell.length_c   1.000
_cell.angle_alpha   90.00
_cell.angle_beta   90.00
_cell.angle_gamma   90.00
#
_symmetry.space_group_name_H-M   'P 1'
#
loop_
_entity.id
_entity.type
_entity.pdbx_description
1 polymer ?
#
loop_
_entity_poly.entity_id
_entity_poly.type
_entity_poly.pdbx_seq_one_letter_code
_entity_poly.pdbx_strand_id
1 'polypeptide(L)'
;MISESDSIFSYQTPFDYNTYSIPSFLPSFISPDLEQVSSEVKELCGDSFSCLFDAVTTGVLSFANETLIFTNIVEEIMNNSVKTISCGFPNGTENGILNDCTFFAGSIVSITCNTGYYIAGPERLSCSEDGIWSNKFLCLKQSSSLAIISVAIIIIFFLICCLSGILLIILLKYHPKMGYKVYHGERQLKFLHKLS
;
A
#
# COMPACT_ATOMS: atom_id res chain seq x y z
N MET A 1 -19.23 -10.90 33.86
CA MET A 1 -19.57 -9.50 33.55
C MET A 1 -18.49 -8.99 32.62
N ILE A 2 -18.86 -8.54 31.42
CA ILE A 2 -17.91 -8.04 30.41
C ILE A 2 -17.51 -6.62 30.82
N SER A 3 -16.22 -6.29 30.83
CA SER A 3 -15.76 -4.93 31.11
C SER A 3 -15.75 -4.09 29.82
N GLU A 4 -15.72 -2.76 29.96
CA GLU A 4 -15.66 -1.86 28.80
C GLU A 4 -14.48 -2.16 27.87
N SER A 5 -13.30 -2.45 28.45
CA SER A 5 -12.10 -2.79 27.69
C SER A 5 -12.16 -4.16 27.02
N ASP A 6 -13.05 -5.04 27.46
CA ASP A 6 -13.22 -6.38 26.90
C ASP A 6 -14.30 -6.43 25.81
N SER A 7 -15.10 -5.36 25.65
CA SER A 7 -16.11 -5.31 24.61
C SER A 7 -15.48 -5.09 23.24
N ILE A 8 -15.71 -6.04 22.34
CA ILE A 8 -15.30 -5.96 20.92
C ILE A 8 -16.31 -5.18 20.06
N PHE A 9 -17.40 -4.70 20.66
CA PHE A 9 -18.47 -3.98 19.97
C PHE A 9 -18.36 -2.47 20.20
N SER A 10 -18.76 -1.69 19.19
CA SER A 10 -18.92 -0.25 19.31
C SER A 10 -20.38 0.11 19.54
N TYR A 11 -20.64 1.08 20.42
CA TYR A 11 -21.99 1.48 20.82
C TYR A 11 -22.26 2.94 20.45
N GLN A 12 -23.49 3.23 20.06
CA GLN A 12 -23.94 4.59 19.82
C GLN A 12 -24.45 5.20 21.12
N THR A 13 -24.02 6.41 21.45
CA THR A 13 -24.51 7.17 22.61
C THR A 13 -26.04 7.30 22.56
N PRO A 14 -26.78 7.06 23.66
CA PRO A 14 -26.29 6.93 25.05
C PRO A 14 -25.98 5.49 25.49
N PHE A 15 -25.97 4.53 24.57
CA PHE A 15 -25.80 3.11 24.89
C PHE A 15 -24.33 2.72 25.02
N ASP A 16 -24.10 1.67 25.81
CA ASP A 16 -22.79 1.15 26.16
C ASP A 16 -22.78 -0.39 26.23
N TYR A 17 -21.66 -0.95 26.66
CA TYR A 17 -21.47 -2.39 26.83
C TYR A 17 -22.41 -3.02 27.87
N ASN A 18 -22.94 -2.25 28.83
CA ASN A 18 -23.90 -2.75 29.81
C ASN A 18 -25.32 -2.79 29.25
N THR A 19 -25.67 -1.85 28.38
CA THR A 19 -27.03 -1.65 27.85
C THR A 19 -27.61 -2.91 27.21
N TYR A 20 -26.80 -3.61 26.41
CA TYR A 20 -27.22 -4.82 25.69
C TYR A 20 -26.65 -6.10 26.31
N SER A 21 -26.00 -6.00 27.47
CA SER A 21 -25.52 -7.18 28.19
C SER A 21 -26.63 -7.73 29.07
N ILE A 22 -26.76 -9.06 29.11
CA ILE A 22 -27.59 -9.75 30.08
C ILE A 22 -26.63 -10.49 31.03
N PRO A 23 -26.23 -9.90 32.18
CA PRO A 23 -25.21 -10.49 33.05
C PRO A 23 -25.56 -11.89 33.57
N SER A 24 -26.86 -12.21 33.64
CA SER A 24 -27.39 -13.50 34.04
C SER A 24 -27.52 -14.50 32.90
N PHE A 25 -27.21 -14.12 31.66
CA PHE A 25 -27.20 -15.04 30.54
C PHE A 25 -26.00 -15.98 30.68
N LEU A 26 -26.29 -17.25 30.90
CA LEU A 26 -25.31 -18.32 30.93
C LEU A 26 -25.51 -19.16 29.66
N PRO A 27 -24.64 -19.03 28.65
CA PRO A 27 -24.74 -19.87 27.46
C PRO A 27 -24.55 -21.34 27.83
N SER A 28 -25.43 -22.20 27.35
CA SER A 28 -25.23 -23.64 27.39
C SER A 28 -24.45 -24.07 26.15
N PHE A 29 -23.28 -24.69 26.36
CA PHE A 29 -22.46 -25.26 25.29
C PHE A 29 -22.58 -26.79 25.23
N ILE A 30 -23.54 -27.36 25.96
CA ILE A 30 -23.82 -28.79 25.92
C ILE A 30 -24.41 -29.08 24.54
N SER A 31 -23.79 -29.99 23.79
CA SER A 31 -24.37 -30.49 22.55
C SER A 31 -25.71 -31.15 22.89
N PRO A 32 -26.82 -30.76 22.25
CA PRO A 32 -28.10 -31.42 22.47
C PRO A 32 -27.99 -32.91 22.13
N ASP A 33 -28.67 -33.75 22.92
CA ASP A 33 -28.77 -35.18 22.65
C ASP A 33 -29.70 -35.38 21.45
N LEU A 34 -29.11 -35.67 20.29
CA LEU A 34 -29.82 -35.87 19.03
C LEU A 34 -30.46 -37.26 18.92
N GLU A 35 -30.22 -38.17 19.88
CA GLU A 35 -30.82 -39.51 19.86
C GLU A 35 -32.29 -39.49 20.34
N GLN A 36 -32.65 -38.54 21.23
CA GLN A 36 -33.98 -38.41 21.85
C GLN A 36 -34.86 -37.30 21.24
N VAL A 37 -34.79 -37.13 19.93
CA VAL A 37 -35.59 -36.12 19.22
C VAL A 37 -37.01 -36.64 18.94
N SER A 38 -38.03 -35.79 19.12
CA SER A 38 -39.44 -36.15 18.85
C SER A 38 -39.65 -36.57 17.40
N SER A 39 -40.68 -37.38 17.14
CA SER A 39 -41.02 -37.81 15.78
C SER A 39 -41.31 -36.63 14.85
N GLU A 40 -41.95 -35.58 15.38
CA GLU A 40 -42.29 -34.35 14.65
C GLU A 40 -41.03 -33.59 14.18
N VAL A 41 -40.03 -33.48 15.05
CA VAL A 41 -38.77 -32.82 14.70
C VAL A 41 -37.96 -33.68 13.72
N LYS A 42 -37.96 -35.00 13.86
CA LYS A 42 -37.30 -35.91 12.90
C LYS A 42 -37.94 -35.85 11.52
N GLU A 43 -39.27 -35.78 11.45
CA GLU A 43 -40.01 -35.64 10.20
C GLU A 43 -39.70 -34.32 9.48
N LEU A 44 -39.60 -33.22 10.25
CA LEU A 44 -39.25 -31.92 9.68
C LEU A 44 -37.78 -31.84 9.25
N CYS A 45 -36.86 -32.12 10.17
CA CYS A 45 -35.45 -31.80 10.01
C CYS A 45 -34.64 -32.88 9.28
N GLY A 46 -35.11 -34.14 9.30
CA GLY A 46 -34.33 -35.28 8.82
C GLY A 46 -32.94 -35.31 9.46
N ASP A 47 -31.89 -35.28 8.63
CA ASP A 47 -30.49 -35.30 9.05
C ASP A 47 -29.85 -33.89 9.15
N SER A 48 -30.62 -32.81 8.93
CA SER A 48 -30.10 -31.44 9.01
C SER A 48 -29.70 -31.08 10.44
N PHE A 49 -28.40 -31.06 10.70
CA PHE A 49 -27.85 -30.77 12.03
C PHE A 49 -28.33 -29.42 12.57
N SER A 50 -28.30 -28.36 11.75
CA SER A 50 -28.72 -27.01 12.17
C SER A 50 -30.20 -26.97 12.55
N CYS A 51 -31.07 -27.62 11.76
CA CYS A 51 -32.50 -27.72 12.07
C CYS A 51 -32.73 -28.52 13.36
N LEU A 52 -32.09 -29.69 13.50
CA LEU A 52 -32.21 -30.52 14.71
C LEU A 52 -31.73 -29.77 15.96
N PHE A 53 -30.58 -29.10 15.85
CA PHE A 53 -29.99 -28.30 16.91
C PHE A 53 -30.95 -27.19 17.37
N ASP A 54 -31.48 -26.41 16.42
CA ASP A 54 -32.41 -25.31 16.73
C ASP A 54 -33.73 -25.84 17.28
N ALA A 55 -34.26 -26.94 16.74
CA ALA A 55 -35.47 -27.57 17.25
C ALA A 55 -35.34 -28.02 18.70
N VAL A 56 -34.23 -28.70 19.05
CA VAL A 56 -34.00 -29.19 20.42
C VAL A 56 -33.66 -28.05 21.37
N THR A 57 -32.86 -27.09 20.93
CA THR A 57 -32.40 -25.98 21.78
C THR A 57 -33.52 -24.97 22.06
N THR A 58 -34.36 -24.68 21.06
CA THR A 58 -35.45 -23.71 21.23
C THR A 58 -36.77 -24.35 21.66
N GLY A 59 -37.00 -25.63 21.34
CA GLY A 59 -38.28 -26.30 21.51
C GLY A 59 -39.38 -25.77 20.58
N VAL A 60 -39.06 -24.96 19.58
CA VAL A 60 -40.03 -24.31 18.67
C VAL A 60 -39.85 -24.83 17.25
N LEU A 61 -40.79 -25.66 16.80
CA LEU A 61 -40.72 -26.33 15.49
C LEU A 61 -40.72 -25.35 14.31
N SER A 62 -41.47 -24.24 14.41
CA SER A 62 -41.49 -23.22 13.35
C SER A 62 -40.15 -22.53 13.17
N PHE A 63 -39.37 -22.36 14.25
CA PHE A 63 -38.04 -21.76 14.18
C PHE A 63 -37.07 -22.71 13.46
N ALA A 64 -37.10 -23.99 13.80
CA ALA A 64 -36.30 -25.01 13.12
C ALA A 64 -36.65 -25.14 11.62
N ASN A 65 -37.92 -24.99 11.25
CA ASN A 65 -38.34 -25.00 9.83
C ASN A 65 -37.70 -23.83 9.05
N GLU A 66 -37.68 -22.63 9.64
CA GLU A 66 -36.99 -21.49 9.02
C GLU A 66 -35.48 -21.75 8.88
N THR A 67 -34.86 -22.36 9.89
CA THR A 67 -33.45 -22.79 9.81
C THR A 67 -33.22 -23.79 8.69
N LEU A 68 -34.11 -24.77 8.50
CA LEU A 68 -34.02 -25.74 7.41
C LEU A 68 -34.11 -25.07 6.05
N ILE A 69 -35.08 -24.17 5.86
CA ILE A 69 -35.24 -23.38 4.64
C ILE A 69 -33.98 -22.58 4.36
N PHE A 70 -33.46 -21.87 5.37
CA PHE A 70 -32.24 -21.08 5.23
C PHE A 70 -31.02 -21.96 4.90
N THR A 71 -30.88 -23.11 5.55
CA THR A 71 -29.77 -24.05 5.31
C THR A 71 -29.80 -24.55 3.86
N ASN A 72 -30.96 -24.94 3.36
CA ASN A 72 -31.12 -25.39 1.96
C ASN A 72 -30.75 -24.28 0.97
N ILE A 73 -31.17 -23.03 1.24
CA ILE A 73 -30.80 -21.87 0.41
C ILE A 73 -29.29 -21.66 0.42
N VAL A 74 -28.65 -21.74 1.59
CA VAL A 74 -27.19 -21.59 1.69
C VAL A 74 -26.47 -22.72 0.97
N GLU A 75 -26.93 -23.96 1.08
CA GLU A 75 -26.37 -25.10 0.35
C GLU A 75 -26.50 -24.93 -1.17
N GLU A 76 -27.66 -24.46 -1.64
CA GLU A 76 -27.87 -24.15 -3.06
C GLU A 76 -26.93 -23.04 -3.54
N ILE A 77 -26.83 -21.94 -2.78
CA ILE A 77 -25.91 -20.85 -3.10
C ILE A 77 -24.47 -21.35 -3.14
N MET A 78 -24.05 -22.15 -2.15
CA MET A 78 -22.70 -22.67 -2.08
C MET A 78 -22.38 -23.61 -3.24
N ASN A 79 -23.30 -24.51 -3.59
CA ASN A 79 -23.17 -25.42 -4.73
C ASN A 79 -23.07 -24.70 -6.08
N ASN A 80 -23.73 -23.54 -6.20
CA ASN A 80 -23.71 -22.72 -7.40
C ASN A 80 -22.65 -21.60 -7.36
N SER A 81 -21.93 -21.44 -6.24
CA SER A 81 -20.91 -20.40 -6.08
C SER A 81 -19.52 -20.89 -6.46
N VAL A 82 -18.68 -19.97 -6.92
CA VAL A 82 -17.25 -20.20 -7.12
C VAL A 82 -16.50 -19.56 -5.97
N LYS A 83 -15.65 -20.34 -5.30
CA LYS A 83 -14.73 -19.82 -4.29
C LYS A 83 -13.79 -18.79 -4.93
N THR A 84 -13.87 -17.55 -4.49
CA THR A 84 -12.94 -16.50 -4.91
C THR A 84 -11.81 -16.37 -3.90
N ILE A 85 -10.59 -16.23 -4.40
CA ILE A 85 -9.40 -16.06 -3.58
C ILE A 85 -9.00 -14.60 -3.67
N SER A 86 -8.88 -13.95 -2.51
CA SER A 86 -8.47 -12.55 -2.41
C SER A 86 -7.15 -12.46 -1.69
N CYS A 87 -6.21 -11.69 -2.23
CA CYS A 87 -4.97 -11.33 -1.56
C CYS A 87 -5.16 -10.24 -0.49
N GLY A 88 -6.36 -9.68 -0.39
CA GLY A 88 -6.66 -8.55 0.48
C GLY A 88 -5.93 -7.28 0.07
N PHE A 89 -6.05 -6.25 0.91
CA PHE A 89 -5.36 -4.99 0.67
C PHE A 89 -3.84 -5.15 0.86
N PRO A 90 -2.99 -4.76 -0.11
CA PRO A 90 -1.54 -4.84 0.05
C PRO A 90 -1.03 -4.06 1.27
N ASN A 91 -0.17 -4.70 2.07
CA ASN A 91 0.57 -4.02 3.12
C ASN A 91 1.66 -3.11 2.52
N GLY A 92 1.99 -2.00 3.18
CA GLY A 92 3.03 -1.06 2.72
C GLY A 92 2.53 0.09 1.85
N THR A 93 1.21 0.29 1.77
CA THR A 93 0.52 1.39 1.08
C THR A 93 0.65 2.75 1.76
N GLU A 94 1.37 2.84 2.88
CA GLU A 94 1.65 4.13 3.53
C GLU A 94 2.43 5.05 2.59
N ASN A 95 1.89 6.24 2.32
CA ASN A 95 2.42 7.17 1.31
C ASN A 95 2.44 6.61 -0.12
N GLY A 96 1.70 5.53 -0.38
CA GLY A 96 1.49 4.91 -1.67
C GLY A 96 0.04 5.01 -2.14
N ILE A 97 -0.15 4.86 -3.44
CA ILE A 97 -1.42 4.86 -4.14
C ILE A 97 -1.48 3.57 -4.94
N LEU A 98 -2.54 2.79 -4.73
CA LEU A 98 -2.89 1.66 -5.59
C LEU A 98 -3.75 2.19 -6.74
N ASN A 99 -3.36 1.90 -7.97
CA ASN A 99 -4.05 2.37 -9.17
C ASN A 99 -5.22 1.46 -9.58
N ASP A 100 -5.39 0.33 -8.92
CA ASP A 100 -6.38 -0.70 -9.21
C ASP A 100 -7.10 -1.14 -7.93
N CYS A 101 -8.38 -1.53 -8.06
CA CYS A 101 -9.24 -1.94 -6.94
C CYS A 101 -9.58 -3.44 -6.95
N THR A 102 -8.95 -4.22 -7.83
CA THR A 102 -9.15 -5.67 -7.93
C THR A 102 -8.04 -6.40 -7.19
N PHE A 103 -8.42 -7.21 -6.20
CA PHE A 103 -7.48 -7.92 -5.30
C PHE A 103 -7.67 -9.44 -5.33
N PHE A 104 -8.31 -9.95 -6.37
CA PHE A 104 -8.58 -11.38 -6.55
C PHE A 104 -7.42 -12.09 -7.24
N ALA A 105 -7.30 -13.41 -7.06
CA ALA A 105 -6.29 -14.22 -7.74
C ALA A 105 -6.26 -13.94 -9.25
N GLY A 106 -5.04 -13.82 -9.79
CA GLY A 106 -4.79 -13.43 -11.18
C GLY A 106 -4.81 -11.91 -11.46
N SER A 107 -5.28 -11.09 -10.52
CA SER A 107 -5.22 -9.62 -10.67
C SER A 107 -3.78 -9.10 -10.58
N ILE A 108 -3.54 -7.96 -11.25
CA ILE A 108 -2.30 -7.20 -11.17
C ILE A 108 -2.67 -5.79 -10.74
N VAL A 109 -2.02 -5.28 -9.70
CA VAL A 109 -2.20 -3.92 -9.21
C VAL A 109 -0.93 -3.11 -9.41
N SER A 110 -1.08 -1.89 -9.92
CA SER A 110 0.02 -0.95 -10.09
C SER A 110 0.11 0.01 -8.89
N ILE A 111 1.33 0.28 -8.43
CA ILE A 111 1.62 1.11 -7.27
C ILE A 111 2.36 2.36 -7.70
N THR A 112 1.95 3.50 -7.14
CA THR A 112 2.71 4.75 -7.20
C THR A 112 2.93 5.30 -5.80
N CYS A 113 4.01 6.05 -5.58
CA CYS A 113 4.24 6.74 -4.32
C CYS A 113 3.83 8.21 -4.41
N ASN A 114 3.38 8.77 -3.30
CA ASN A 114 3.06 10.18 -3.17
C ASN A 114 4.27 11.06 -3.51
N THR A 115 4.02 12.32 -3.87
CA THR A 115 5.09 13.28 -4.20
C THR A 115 6.11 13.38 -3.07
N GLY A 116 7.40 13.32 -3.44
CA GLY A 116 8.51 13.34 -2.47
C GLY A 116 8.85 11.96 -1.89
N TYR A 117 8.23 10.89 -2.39
CA TYR A 117 8.59 9.50 -2.09
C TYR A 117 8.94 8.75 -3.38
N TYR A 118 9.78 7.73 -3.26
CA TYR A 118 10.10 6.79 -4.31
C TYR A 118 9.77 5.36 -3.86
N ILE A 119 9.48 4.48 -4.81
CA ILE A 119 9.14 3.09 -4.51
C ILE A 119 10.40 2.26 -4.27
N ALA A 120 10.38 1.48 -3.19
CA ALA A 120 11.35 0.44 -2.91
C ALA A 120 10.65 -0.92 -3.06
N GLY A 121 11.00 -1.64 -4.13
CA GLY A 121 10.35 -2.89 -4.53
C GLY A 121 9.75 -2.78 -5.93
N PRO A 122 8.90 -3.75 -6.32
CA PRO A 122 8.25 -3.73 -7.63
C PRO A 122 7.08 -2.75 -7.68
N GLU A 123 6.93 -2.08 -8.82
CA GLU A 123 5.80 -1.19 -9.12
C GLU A 123 4.48 -1.94 -9.38
N ARG A 124 4.54 -3.25 -9.61
CA ARG A 124 3.37 -4.09 -9.85
C ARG A 124 3.37 -5.29 -8.93
N LEU A 125 2.23 -5.56 -8.32
CA LEU A 125 1.99 -6.80 -7.57
C LEU A 125 0.98 -7.64 -8.31
N SER A 126 1.17 -8.96 -8.29
CA SER A 126 0.23 -9.93 -8.83
C SER A 126 -0.34 -10.77 -7.68
N CYS A 127 -1.64 -11.00 -7.68
CA CYS A 127 -2.29 -11.83 -6.67
C CYS A 127 -2.21 -13.31 -7.06
N SER A 128 -1.57 -14.14 -6.24
CA SER A 128 -1.48 -15.58 -6.44
C SER A 128 -2.81 -16.28 -6.16
N GLU A 129 -2.98 -17.47 -6.73
CA GLU A 129 -4.06 -18.42 -6.37
C GLU A 129 -4.00 -18.86 -4.91
N ASP A 130 -2.91 -18.62 -4.19
CA ASP A 130 -2.83 -18.89 -2.75
C ASP A 130 -3.33 -17.71 -1.88
N GLY A 131 -3.79 -16.60 -2.49
CA GLY A 131 -4.21 -15.40 -1.76
C GLY A 131 -3.04 -14.59 -1.19
N ILE A 132 -1.88 -14.67 -1.84
CA ILE A 132 -0.66 -13.96 -1.44
C ILE A 132 -0.18 -13.07 -2.59
N TRP A 133 0.13 -11.81 -2.28
CA TRP A 133 0.77 -10.90 -3.23
C TRP A 133 2.17 -11.38 -3.58
N SER A 134 2.55 -11.29 -4.87
CA SER A 134 3.83 -11.80 -5.36
C SER A 134 5.05 -11.18 -4.70
N ASN A 135 4.93 -9.94 -4.19
CA ASN A 135 6.02 -9.20 -3.56
C ASN A 135 5.50 -8.22 -2.51
N LYS A 136 6.45 -7.55 -1.85
CA LYS A 136 6.21 -6.41 -0.95
C LYS A 136 6.83 -5.15 -1.53
N PHE A 137 6.25 -4.00 -1.19
CA PHE A 137 6.77 -2.69 -1.55
C PHE A 137 6.70 -1.75 -0.35
N LEU A 138 7.49 -0.67 -0.41
CA LEU A 138 7.45 0.44 0.54
C LEU A 138 7.68 1.75 -0.20
N CYS A 139 6.99 2.82 0.20
CA CYS A 139 7.27 4.17 -0.27
C CYS A 139 8.26 4.85 0.68
N LEU A 140 9.47 5.14 0.20
CA LEU A 140 10.54 5.76 0.97
C LEU A 140 10.69 7.24 0.61
N LYS A 141 10.92 8.09 1.61
CA LYS A 141 11.05 9.54 1.39
C LYS A 141 12.29 9.84 0.54
N GLN A 142 12.12 10.60 -0.53
CA GLN A 142 13.19 11.10 -1.37
C GLN A 142 14.03 12.12 -0.59
N SER A 143 15.31 11.84 -0.39
CA SER A 143 16.24 12.79 0.22
C SER A 143 16.57 13.92 -0.76
N SER A 144 16.18 15.16 -0.44
CA SER A 144 16.43 16.36 -1.26
C SER A 144 17.87 16.88 -1.16
N SER A 145 18.77 16.18 -0.47
CA SER A 145 20.15 16.62 -0.22
C SER A 145 21.02 16.78 -1.47
N LEU A 146 20.70 16.07 -2.57
CA LEU A 146 21.45 16.19 -3.82
C LEU A 146 21.32 17.58 -4.47
N ALA A 147 20.17 18.24 -4.34
CA ALA A 147 19.98 19.60 -4.81
C ALA A 147 20.78 20.61 -3.97
N ILE A 148 20.97 20.33 -2.67
CA ILE A 148 21.76 21.19 -1.79
C ILE A 148 23.26 21.09 -2.14
N ILE A 149 23.74 19.87 -2.43
CA ILE A 149 25.13 19.62 -2.83
C ILE A 149 25.43 20.30 -4.19
N SER A 150 24.51 20.22 -5.16
CA SER A 150 24.71 20.86 -6.47
C SER A 150 24.78 22.39 -6.36
N VAL A 151 23.94 23.01 -5.52
CA VAL A 151 23.99 24.46 -5.25
C VAL A 151 25.31 24.85 -4.58
N ALA A 152 25.78 24.07 -3.59
CA ALA A 152 27.05 24.35 -2.91
C ALA A 152 28.26 24.30 -3.87
N ILE A 153 28.31 23.31 -4.78
CA ILE A 153 29.38 23.18 -5.78
C ILE A 153 29.40 24.39 -6.74
N ILE A 154 28.22 24.82 -7.20
CA ILE A 154 28.10 25.99 -8.08
C ILE A 154 28.65 27.24 -7.39
N ILE A 155 28.29 27.48 -6.13
CA ILE A 155 28.78 28.63 -5.34
C ILE A 155 30.31 28.58 -5.20
N ILE A 156 30.88 27.41 -4.87
CA ILE A 156 32.33 27.23 -4.73
C ILE A 156 33.06 27.52 -6.05
N PHE A 157 32.53 27.03 -7.18
CA PHE A 157 33.12 27.28 -8.50
C PHE A 157 33.13 28.78 -8.84
N PHE A 158 32.02 29.49 -8.59
CA PHE A 158 31.96 30.94 -8.79
C PHE A 158 32.98 31.69 -7.92
N LEU A 159 33.12 31.31 -6.65
CA LEU A 159 34.11 31.93 -5.76
C LEU A 159 35.54 31.71 -6.27
N ILE A 160 35.86 30.51 -6.75
CA ILE A 160 37.18 30.21 -7.33
C ILE A 160 37.43 31.04 -8.60
N CYS A 161 36.44 31.14 -9.49
CA CYS A 161 36.54 31.98 -10.69
C CYS A 161 36.69 33.47 -10.36
N CYS A 162 35.98 33.96 -9.34
CA CYS A 162 36.14 35.33 -8.86
C CYS A 162 37.56 35.56 -8.31
N LEU A 163 38.07 34.65 -7.48
CA LEU A 163 39.41 34.76 -6.91
C LEU A 163 40.51 34.68 -7.98
N SER A 164 40.38 33.79 -8.96
CA SER A 164 41.32 33.70 -10.08
C SER A 164 41.28 34.94 -10.97
N GLY A 165 40.09 35.50 -11.22
CA GLY A 165 39.93 36.77 -11.93
C GLY A 165 40.56 37.95 -11.20
N ILE A 166 40.33 38.07 -9.88
CA ILE A 166 40.95 39.11 -9.04
C ILE A 166 42.48 38.97 -9.05
N LEU A 167 43.00 37.75 -8.90
CA LEU A 167 44.44 37.49 -8.97
C LEU A 167 45.03 37.90 -10.32
N LEU A 168 44.36 37.57 -11.43
CA LEU A 168 44.79 37.96 -12.77
C LEU A 168 44.83 39.50 -12.91
N ILE A 169 43.82 40.21 -12.42
CA ILE A 169 43.79 41.68 -12.43
C ILE A 169 44.94 42.26 -11.60
N ILE A 170 45.22 41.70 -10.42
CA ILE A 170 46.36 42.12 -9.58
C ILE A 170 47.67 41.89 -10.33
N LEU A 171 47.87 40.74 -10.97
CA LEU A 171 49.08 40.45 -11.75
C LEU A 171 49.26 41.42 -12.93
N LEU A 172 48.18 41.73 -13.65
CA LEU A 172 48.19 42.71 -14.75
C LEU A 172 48.50 44.13 -14.26
N LYS A 173 48.02 44.50 -13.07
CA LYS A 173 48.28 45.81 -12.46
C LYS A 173 49.70 45.92 -11.87
N TYR A 174 50.24 44.81 -11.36
CA TYR A 174 51.57 44.76 -10.73
C TYR A 174 52.71 44.61 -11.75
N HIS A 175 52.43 44.07 -12.95
CA HIS A 175 53.38 43.97 -14.06
C HIS A 175 53.00 44.87 -15.25
N PRO A 176 53.15 46.22 -15.17
CA PRO A 176 52.74 47.15 -16.23
C PRO A 176 53.62 47.14 -17.50
N LYS A 177 54.50 46.15 -17.71
CA LYS A 177 55.38 46.10 -18.89
C LYS A 177 55.63 44.67 -19.39
N MET A 178 54.76 44.16 -20.25
CA MET A 178 55.09 43.18 -21.30
C MET A 178 54.01 43.27 -22.37
N GLY A 179 54.31 43.98 -23.47
CA GLY A 179 53.38 44.16 -24.60
C GLY A 179 53.14 42.85 -25.35
N TYR A 180 51.88 42.45 -25.49
CA TYR A 180 51.51 41.35 -26.38
C TYR A 180 51.43 41.87 -27.83
N LYS A 181 52.24 41.32 -28.74
CA LYS A 181 52.13 41.60 -30.18
C LYS A 181 50.99 40.77 -30.76
N VAL A 182 49.94 41.44 -31.22
CA VAL A 182 48.88 40.85 -32.04
C VAL A 182 49.44 40.61 -33.45
N TYR A 183 49.53 39.35 -33.89
CA TYR A 183 49.92 39.01 -35.25
C TYR A 183 48.70 39.17 -36.18
N HIS A 184 48.72 40.20 -37.02
CA HIS A 184 47.84 40.34 -38.18
C HIS A 184 48.60 39.88 -39.42
N GLY A 185 48.09 38.86 -40.11
CA GLY A 185 48.68 38.35 -41.36
C GLY A 185 47.92 38.86 -42.58
N GLU A 186 48.57 39.67 -43.42
CA GLU A 186 48.14 39.96 -44.80
C GLU A 186 49.34 40.12 -45.77
N ARG A 187 49.53 39.07 -46.57
CA ARG A 187 49.81 39.02 -48.03
C ARG A 187 50.16 40.35 -48.76
N GLN A 188 51.33 40.38 -49.44
CA GLN A 188 51.51 40.48 -50.91
C GLN A 188 52.86 41.13 -51.35
N LEU A 189 53.61 40.34 -52.13
CA LEU A 189 54.23 40.63 -53.43
C LEU A 189 55.36 41.70 -53.63
N LYS A 190 56.41 41.18 -54.30
CA LYS A 190 57.23 41.76 -55.38
C LYS A 190 58.62 42.39 -55.07
N PHE A 191 59.64 41.63 -55.51
CA PHE A 191 60.73 42.01 -56.42
C PHE A 191 61.59 43.26 -56.10
N LEU A 192 62.90 43.06 -55.84
CA LEU A 192 63.99 43.42 -56.77
C LEU A 192 65.40 43.08 -56.21
N HIS A 193 66.06 42.19 -56.94
CA HIS A 193 67.50 42.03 -57.23
C HIS A 193 68.55 43.03 -56.69
N LYS A 194 69.68 42.46 -56.19
CA LYS A 194 71.08 42.55 -56.70
C LYS A 194 72.16 43.07 -55.72
N LEU A 195 73.31 42.35 -55.75
CA LEU A 195 74.69 42.67 -55.30
C LEU A 195 74.90 42.54 -53.77
N SER A 196 75.87 41.77 -53.24
CA SER A 196 77.18 41.31 -53.73
C SER A 196 77.46 39.84 -53.36
#